data_AF-A0A972ZRQ7-F1
#
_entry.id   AF-A0A972ZRQ7-F1
#
_cell.length_a   1.000
_cell.length_b   1.000
_cell.length_c   1.000
_cell.angle_alpha   90.00
_cell.angle_beta   90.00
_cell.angle_gamma   90.00
#
_symmetry.space_group_name_H-M   'P 1'
#
loop_
_entity.id
_entity.type
_entity.pdbx_description
1 polymer ?
#
loop_
_entity_poly.entity_id
_entity_poly.type
_entity_poly.pdbx_seq_one_letter_code
_entity_poly.pdbx_strand_id
1 'polypeptide(L)'
;MKSLIFVIGILFLLSSCNSVTEEKLSPEEIAHNEKMEWWREARFGMFIHWGLYAVPAGEWDGEQISGISEWIMARAEVPVTEYEKLAGQFNPVNFNAEEWVKLARYAGMKYIVITSKHHDGFAMYHSNASKYNIVDATPFDRDPLKELAEACKKYDIKLGFYYSQAQDWHEPGGTYYNIEQGEPHWDSDLVREPLMNYIEGKAVPQVKEILENYGGLDILWWDTPRGMTEEAATKLKAVSDRYPEMITNNRLYRPWKGDFSTPEQHVPPTGLDYDWEVCMTMNTSWGYKHYDQNWKSSETLIRMLVDIASKGGNLLLNVGPDALGQIPDSSVVRLQTIGQWLQRNSKTVYGTTVSPFYKLPWGRCTKREHKKGTTLYFHVFDWPKDQILRVPGLSSRVVDVYLAANSRQKFAYKFEKGDLLIHTPNVTFDLVNTVIAVETRGKLKVVSNKPSLKEGKIFLSADFADIHNPGYGIHARIEGQSPKVFIRNWVDNRTRVEWLMNITEPGKYKLSAYVKSKDLNKMSVKIGTASVEVELKDTGSEYEMISLGELNITDVPVAQLTACC
;
A
#
# COMPACT_ATOMS: atom_id res chain seq x y z
N MET A 1 -32.88 8.18 -52.76
CA MET A 1 -34.30 7.84 -52.60
C MET A 1 -34.47 6.34 -52.76
N LYS A 2 -34.92 5.67 -51.70
CA LYS A 2 -35.77 4.47 -51.72
C LYS A 2 -36.26 4.27 -50.28
N SER A 3 -37.58 4.21 -50.15
CA SER A 3 -38.34 4.06 -48.92
C SER A 3 -38.61 2.58 -48.68
N LEU A 4 -38.68 2.16 -47.42
CA LEU A 4 -39.34 0.94 -46.99
C LEU A 4 -40.14 1.23 -45.71
N ILE A 5 -41.46 1.05 -45.81
CA ILE A 5 -42.44 1.15 -44.73
C ILE A 5 -42.54 -0.24 -44.08
N PHE A 6 -42.56 -0.29 -42.74
CA PHE A 6 -43.04 -1.47 -42.01
C PHE A 6 -44.02 -1.08 -40.91
N VAL A 7 -45.02 -1.94 -40.77
CA VAL A 7 -46.24 -1.84 -39.98
C VAL A 7 -45.95 -1.98 -38.48
N ILE A 8 -46.60 -1.13 -37.68
CA ILE A 8 -46.56 -1.14 -36.22
C ILE A 8 -47.43 -2.29 -35.69
N GLY A 9 -46.79 -3.31 -35.13
CA GLY A 9 -47.40 -4.26 -34.21
C GLY A 9 -46.96 -3.92 -32.78
N ILE A 10 -47.84 -3.31 -31.99
CA ILE A 10 -47.59 -3.04 -30.56
C ILE A 10 -47.67 -4.39 -29.82
N LEU A 11 -46.51 -4.96 -29.51
CA LEU A 11 -46.38 -5.98 -28.48
C LEU A 11 -46.18 -5.25 -27.14
N PHE A 12 -47.15 -5.33 -26.23
CA PHE A 12 -46.94 -5.00 -24.82
C PHE A 12 -45.98 -6.05 -24.23
N LEU A 13 -44.67 -5.82 -24.38
CA LEU A 13 -43.68 -6.42 -23.50
C LEU A 13 -43.82 -5.71 -22.15
N LEU A 14 -44.52 -6.38 -21.22
CA LEU A 14 -44.39 -6.13 -19.79
C LEU A 14 -42.90 -6.13 -19.46
N SER A 15 -42.28 -4.95 -19.43
CA SER A 15 -40.99 -4.77 -18.79
C SER A 15 -41.24 -5.04 -17.32
N SER A 16 -40.92 -6.25 -16.90
CA SER A 16 -40.60 -6.53 -15.51
C SER A 16 -39.57 -5.49 -15.10
N CYS A 17 -40.03 -4.50 -14.35
CA CYS A 17 -39.19 -3.58 -13.64
C CYS A 17 -38.43 -4.48 -12.66
N ASN A 18 -37.24 -4.93 -13.04
CA ASN A 18 -36.29 -5.50 -12.09
C ASN A 18 -35.98 -4.35 -11.15
N SER A 19 -36.74 -4.27 -10.05
CA SER A 19 -36.30 -3.60 -8.85
C SER A 19 -34.90 -4.13 -8.58
N VAL A 20 -33.91 -3.26 -8.71
CA VAL A 20 -32.60 -3.49 -8.10
C VAL A 20 -32.90 -3.64 -6.62
N THR A 21 -33.04 -4.88 -6.17
CA THR A 21 -33.07 -5.19 -4.75
C THR A 21 -31.71 -4.73 -4.23
N GLU A 22 -31.69 -3.70 -3.40
CA GLU A 22 -30.54 -3.47 -2.52
C GLU A 22 -30.28 -4.81 -1.82
N GLU A 23 -29.16 -5.46 -2.18
CA GLU A 23 -28.69 -6.63 -1.44
C GLU A 23 -28.50 -6.18 0.01
N LYS A 24 -29.38 -6.65 0.89
CA LYS A 24 -29.23 -6.42 2.31
C LYS A 24 -28.01 -7.21 2.76
N LEU A 25 -27.04 -6.48 3.30
CA LEU A 25 -25.88 -7.06 3.98
C LEU A 25 -26.36 -8.06 5.04
N SER A 26 -25.70 -9.21 5.10
CA SER A 26 -25.87 -10.20 6.15
C SER A 26 -25.46 -9.64 7.52
N PRO A 27 -25.95 -10.21 8.64
CA PRO A 27 -25.50 -9.80 9.98
C PRO A 27 -23.98 -9.90 10.17
N GLU A 28 -23.33 -10.88 9.54
CA GLU A 28 -21.88 -11.07 9.58
C GLU A 28 -21.15 -9.93 8.85
N GLU A 29 -21.64 -9.52 7.68
CA GLU A 29 -21.09 -8.37 6.95
C GLU A 29 -21.31 -7.06 7.69
N ILE A 30 -22.44 -6.88 8.39
CA ILE A 30 -22.68 -5.71 9.24
C ILE A 30 -21.67 -5.68 10.39
N ALA A 31 -21.53 -6.78 11.14
CA ALA A 31 -20.60 -6.86 12.26
C ALA A 31 -19.14 -6.65 11.81
N HIS A 32 -18.73 -7.24 10.69
CA HIS A 32 -17.40 -7.01 10.12
C HIS A 32 -17.20 -5.54 9.71
N ASN A 33 -18.22 -4.91 9.12
CA ASN A 33 -18.14 -3.50 8.74
C ASN A 33 -18.04 -2.55 9.95
N GLU A 34 -18.77 -2.84 11.04
CA GLU A 34 -18.67 -2.10 12.31
C GLU A 34 -17.27 -2.26 12.93
N LYS A 35 -16.76 -3.50 12.99
CA LYS A 35 -15.41 -3.82 13.47
C LYS A 35 -14.31 -3.07 12.69
N MET A 36 -14.47 -2.97 11.37
CA MET A 36 -13.48 -2.35 10.47
C MET A 36 -13.60 -0.82 10.35
N GLU A 37 -14.63 -0.19 10.92
CA GLU A 37 -14.92 1.23 10.73
C GLU A 37 -13.74 2.12 11.17
N TRP A 38 -13.28 1.95 12.42
CA TRP A 38 -12.17 2.74 12.95
C TRP A 38 -10.90 2.58 12.11
N TRP A 39 -10.65 1.37 11.60
CA TRP A 39 -9.46 1.04 10.85
C TRP A 39 -9.49 1.67 9.45
N ARG A 40 -10.66 1.64 8.78
CA ARG A 40 -10.85 2.34 7.49
C ARG A 40 -10.72 3.85 7.65
N GLU A 41 -11.13 4.41 8.79
CA GLU A 41 -10.94 5.83 9.08
C GLU A 41 -9.47 6.19 9.36
N ALA A 42 -8.72 5.26 9.96
CA ALA A 42 -7.38 5.47 10.48
C ALA A 42 -6.33 5.81 9.41
N ARG A 43 -6.35 5.14 8.24
CA ARG A 43 -5.46 5.33 7.06
C ARG A 43 -3.94 5.23 7.28
N PHE A 44 -3.43 5.47 8.47
CA PHE A 44 -2.00 5.62 8.74
C PHE A 44 -1.63 5.10 10.13
N GLY A 45 -0.69 4.15 10.17
CA GLY A 45 -0.16 3.54 11.38
C GLY A 45 1.37 3.46 11.38
N MET A 46 1.94 3.26 12.57
CA MET A 46 3.37 2.98 12.75
C MET A 46 3.61 1.49 12.82
N PHE A 47 4.58 0.98 12.06
CA PHE A 47 5.15 -0.34 12.30
C PHE A 47 6.46 -0.18 13.09
N ILE A 48 6.74 -1.08 14.02
CA ILE A 48 7.99 -1.11 14.77
C ILE A 48 8.59 -2.52 14.68
N HIS A 49 9.74 -2.63 14.04
CA HIS A 49 10.58 -3.84 14.07
C HIS A 49 11.75 -3.63 15.01
N TRP A 50 11.65 -4.23 16.19
CA TRP A 50 12.64 -4.13 17.23
C TRP A 50 12.83 -5.47 17.93
N GLY A 51 14.09 -5.87 18.12
CA GLY A 51 14.49 -7.17 18.65
C GLY A 51 16.01 -7.31 18.68
N LEU A 52 16.52 -8.52 18.98
CA LEU A 52 17.96 -8.75 19.14
C LEU A 52 18.77 -8.44 17.89
N TYR A 53 18.18 -8.56 16.70
CA TYR A 53 18.81 -8.18 15.43
C TYR A 53 19.23 -6.70 15.37
N ALA A 54 18.72 -5.84 16.25
CA ALA A 54 19.19 -4.46 16.38
C ALA A 54 20.60 -4.35 16.99
N VAL A 55 21.08 -5.37 17.71
CA VAL A 55 22.45 -5.43 18.29
C VAL A 55 23.51 -5.54 17.18
N PRO A 56 23.50 -6.56 16.31
CA PRO A 56 24.46 -6.65 15.21
C PRO A 56 24.19 -5.61 14.11
N ALA A 57 22.97 -5.07 14.03
CA ALA A 57 22.62 -3.92 13.17
C ALA A 57 23.02 -4.10 11.68
N GLY A 58 22.88 -5.33 11.17
CA GLY A 58 23.23 -5.70 9.79
C GLY A 58 24.67 -6.19 9.59
N GLU A 59 25.51 -6.23 10.63
CA GLU A 59 26.90 -6.69 10.56
C GLU A 59 27.12 -7.90 11.48
N TRP A 60 27.73 -8.96 10.98
CA TRP A 60 28.10 -10.14 11.76
C TRP A 60 29.56 -10.48 11.51
N ASP A 61 30.35 -10.70 12.56
CA ASP A 61 31.79 -11.00 12.48
C ASP A 61 32.62 -10.04 11.61
N GLY A 62 32.26 -8.75 11.63
CA GLY A 62 32.93 -7.70 10.84
C GLY A 62 32.51 -7.64 9.37
N GLU A 63 31.53 -8.45 8.95
CA GLU A 63 31.00 -8.47 7.60
C GLU A 63 29.58 -7.89 7.52
N GLN A 64 29.37 -6.99 6.55
CA GLN A 64 28.05 -6.45 6.26
C GLN A 64 27.18 -7.51 5.57
N ILE A 65 26.12 -7.92 6.26
CA ILE A 65 25.23 -8.98 5.79
C ILE A 65 24.23 -8.43 4.78
N SER A 66 24.09 -9.14 3.65
CA SER A 66 23.19 -8.75 2.57
C SER A 66 21.72 -8.88 2.97
N GLY A 67 20.85 -8.06 2.38
CA GLY A 67 19.41 -8.08 2.66
C GLY A 67 19.00 -7.23 3.87
N ILE A 68 17.91 -7.64 4.51
CA ILE A 68 17.26 -6.95 5.63
C ILE A 68 17.85 -7.41 6.98
N SER A 69 17.96 -6.47 7.93
CA SER A 69 18.71 -6.67 9.18
C SER A 69 18.07 -7.68 10.12
N GLU A 70 16.74 -7.71 10.21
CA GLU A 70 15.99 -8.63 11.06
C GLU A 70 16.02 -10.10 10.60
N TRP A 71 16.67 -10.37 9.47
CA TRP A 71 16.96 -11.70 8.94
C TRP A 71 18.42 -12.13 9.12
N ILE A 72 19.23 -11.34 9.84
CA ILE A 72 20.67 -11.56 9.94
C ILE A 72 21.04 -12.95 10.48
N MET A 73 20.28 -13.49 11.43
CA MET A 73 20.48 -14.83 11.98
C MET A 73 20.51 -15.89 10.87
N ALA A 74 19.52 -15.88 9.98
CA ALA A 74 19.42 -16.80 8.85
C ALA A 74 20.40 -16.46 7.72
N ARG A 75 20.58 -15.16 7.41
CA ARG A 75 21.39 -14.70 6.27
C ARG A 75 22.89 -14.87 6.46
N ALA A 76 23.36 -14.80 7.70
CA ALA A 76 24.74 -15.10 8.08
C ALA A 76 24.88 -16.53 8.60
N GLU A 77 23.81 -17.35 8.54
CA GLU A 77 23.78 -18.73 9.03
C GLU A 77 24.33 -18.87 10.47
N VAL A 78 23.98 -17.91 11.33
CA VAL A 78 24.46 -17.86 12.71
C VAL A 78 23.87 -19.04 13.50
N PRO A 79 24.69 -19.86 14.19
CA PRO A 79 24.18 -20.90 15.07
C PRO A 79 23.25 -20.32 16.14
N VAL A 80 22.18 -21.05 16.50
CA VAL A 80 21.15 -20.60 17.45
C VAL A 80 21.77 -20.19 18.78
N THR A 81 22.66 -21.03 19.31
CA THR A 81 23.32 -20.80 20.60
C THR A 81 24.31 -19.62 20.57
N GLU A 82 24.84 -19.24 19.41
CA GLU A 82 25.66 -18.04 19.25
C GLU A 82 24.80 -16.78 19.16
N TYR A 83 23.71 -16.83 18.41
CA TYR A 83 22.77 -15.72 18.31
C TYR A 83 22.07 -15.42 19.65
N GLU A 84 21.75 -16.46 20.44
CA GLU A 84 21.14 -16.33 21.77
C GLU A 84 21.96 -15.42 22.70
N LYS A 85 23.29 -15.40 22.56
CA LYS A 85 24.20 -14.56 23.38
C LYS A 85 23.97 -13.06 23.18
N LEU A 86 23.31 -12.63 22.09
CA LEU A 86 22.94 -11.23 21.88
C LEU A 86 21.99 -10.71 22.97
N ALA A 87 21.19 -11.58 23.59
CA ALA A 87 20.29 -11.19 24.67
C ALA A 87 21.05 -10.56 25.85
N GLY A 88 22.24 -11.07 26.18
CA GLY A 88 23.10 -10.50 27.22
C GLY A 88 23.68 -9.12 26.88
N GLN A 89 23.65 -8.71 25.60
CA GLN A 89 24.13 -7.41 25.12
C GLN A 89 22.98 -6.41 24.92
N PHE A 90 21.73 -6.89 24.83
CA PHE A 90 20.59 -6.05 24.55
C PHE A 90 20.11 -5.34 25.82
N ASN A 91 20.52 -4.08 25.98
CA ASN A 91 20.10 -3.23 27.10
C ASN A 91 19.57 -1.86 26.61
N PRO A 92 18.27 -1.76 26.27
CA PRO A 92 17.64 -0.54 25.79
C PRO A 92 17.52 0.64 26.77
N VAL A 93 18.63 1.17 27.25
CA VAL A 93 18.66 2.24 28.27
C VAL A 93 18.00 3.55 27.83
N ASN A 94 17.84 3.78 26.53
CA ASN A 94 17.19 4.96 25.96
C ASN A 94 15.73 4.71 25.55
N PHE A 95 15.20 3.49 25.76
CA PHE A 95 13.81 3.19 25.43
C PHE A 95 12.82 3.99 26.29
N ASN A 96 11.87 4.63 25.61
CA ASN A 96 10.75 5.33 26.23
C ASN A 96 9.47 5.16 25.41
N ALA A 97 8.57 4.32 25.89
CA ALA A 97 7.28 4.04 25.26
C ALA A 97 6.45 5.31 25.02
N GLU A 98 6.44 6.24 25.97
CA GLU A 98 5.67 7.48 25.86
C GLU A 98 6.22 8.41 24.78
N GLU A 99 7.53 8.45 24.57
CA GLU A 99 8.14 9.21 23.48
C GLU A 99 7.80 8.62 22.11
N TRP A 100 7.83 7.30 21.97
CA TRP A 100 7.44 6.61 20.73
C TRP A 100 5.98 6.89 20.38
N VAL A 101 5.06 6.78 21.35
CA VAL A 101 3.63 7.05 21.13
C VAL A 101 3.38 8.53 20.83
N LYS A 102 4.07 9.46 21.49
CA LYS A 102 4.00 10.89 21.17
C LYS A 102 4.48 11.19 19.76
N LEU A 103 5.56 10.54 19.31
CA LEU A 103 6.06 10.68 17.95
C LEU A 103 5.03 10.18 16.93
N ALA A 104 4.46 9.00 17.14
CA ALA A 104 3.40 8.44 16.28
C ALA A 104 2.19 9.38 16.20
N ARG A 105 1.71 9.86 17.36
CA ARG A 105 0.59 10.80 17.44
C ARG A 105 0.90 12.13 16.74
N TYR A 106 2.10 12.68 16.93
CA TYR A 106 2.52 13.91 16.25
C TYR A 106 2.57 13.73 14.73
N ALA A 107 3.05 12.57 14.27
CA ALA A 107 3.03 12.20 12.85
C ALA A 107 1.61 12.00 12.29
N GLY A 108 0.58 12.00 13.15
CA GLY A 108 -0.83 11.80 12.78
C GLY A 108 -1.27 10.34 12.74
N MET A 109 -0.39 9.38 13.05
CA MET A 109 -0.72 7.97 13.05
C MET A 109 -1.81 7.66 14.09
N LYS A 110 -2.67 6.69 13.77
CA LYS A 110 -3.84 6.32 14.58
C LYS A 110 -3.67 4.99 15.30
N TYR A 111 -2.69 4.20 14.87
CA TYR A 111 -2.39 2.91 15.45
C TYR A 111 -0.90 2.61 15.37
N ILE A 112 -0.42 1.74 16.25
CA ILE A 112 0.94 1.20 16.28
C ILE A 112 0.85 -0.32 16.23
N VAL A 113 1.66 -0.95 15.37
CA VAL A 113 1.92 -2.39 15.36
C VAL A 113 3.39 -2.61 15.69
N ILE A 114 3.70 -3.41 16.71
CA ILE A 114 5.08 -3.72 17.12
C ILE A 114 5.35 -5.21 17.11
N THR A 115 6.56 -5.63 16.72
CA THR A 115 7.03 -7.01 16.79
C THR A 115 7.05 -7.51 18.23
N SER A 116 6.02 -8.24 18.64
CA SER A 116 6.00 -8.94 19.93
C SER A 116 6.94 -10.14 19.94
N LYS A 117 7.10 -10.78 18.77
CA LYS A 117 8.11 -11.79 18.47
C LYS A 117 8.35 -11.82 16.96
N HIS A 118 9.60 -11.75 16.54
CA HIS A 118 10.01 -11.93 15.13
C HIS A 118 10.51 -13.36 14.87
N HIS A 119 11.03 -13.63 13.68
CA HIS A 119 11.48 -14.98 13.30
C HIS A 119 12.64 -15.51 14.13
N ASP A 120 13.45 -14.64 14.74
CA ASP A 120 14.53 -15.03 15.64
C ASP A 120 14.02 -15.64 16.96
N GLY A 121 12.70 -15.68 17.18
CA GLY A 121 12.08 -16.41 18.28
C GLY A 121 12.08 -15.67 19.62
N PHE A 122 12.69 -14.48 19.66
CA PHE A 122 12.84 -13.68 20.88
C PHE A 122 11.57 -12.89 21.20
N ALA A 123 10.98 -13.15 22.36
CA ALA A 123 9.78 -12.42 22.79
C ALA A 123 10.16 -11.06 23.38
N MET A 124 9.60 -9.98 22.83
CA MET A 124 9.82 -8.60 23.27
C MET A 124 8.96 -8.20 24.48
N TYR A 125 8.49 -9.19 25.24
CA TYR A 125 7.67 -9.03 26.45
C TYR A 125 7.94 -10.16 27.44
N HIS A 126 7.44 -10.08 28.66
CA HIS A 126 7.61 -11.17 29.62
C HIS A 126 6.72 -12.37 29.26
N SER A 127 7.31 -13.42 28.70
CA SER A 127 6.59 -14.65 28.34
C SER A 127 6.92 -15.77 29.34
N ASN A 128 5.89 -16.45 29.86
CA ASN A 128 6.09 -17.63 30.69
C ASN A 128 6.33 -18.90 29.86
N ALA A 129 5.99 -18.86 28.56
CA ALA A 129 6.13 -19.99 27.65
C ALA A 129 7.59 -20.26 27.26
N SER A 130 8.47 -19.26 27.35
CA SER A 130 9.89 -19.41 27.04
C SER A 130 10.72 -18.36 27.78
N LYS A 131 11.86 -18.78 28.33
CA LYS A 131 12.85 -17.89 28.96
C LYS A 131 13.63 -17.04 27.98
N TYR A 132 13.53 -17.32 26.68
CA TYR A 132 14.12 -16.51 25.63
C TYR A 132 13.23 -15.29 25.33
N ASN A 133 13.22 -14.35 26.28
CA ASN A 133 12.41 -13.14 26.25
C ASN A 133 13.15 -11.95 26.87
N ILE A 134 12.69 -10.73 26.59
CA ILE A 134 13.37 -9.50 26.99
C ILE A 134 13.52 -9.32 28.50
N VAL A 135 12.61 -9.85 29.30
CA VAL A 135 12.66 -9.69 30.77
C VAL A 135 13.62 -10.70 31.39
N ASP A 136 13.50 -11.97 31.01
CA ASP A 136 14.30 -13.05 31.62
C ASP A 136 15.74 -13.14 31.07
N ALA A 137 15.96 -12.84 29.79
CA ALA A 137 17.23 -13.14 29.10
C ALA A 137 18.15 -11.92 28.91
N THR A 138 17.73 -10.72 29.32
CA THR A 138 18.49 -9.48 29.09
C THR A 138 18.69 -8.67 30.37
N PRO A 139 19.71 -7.80 30.42
CA PRO A 139 19.87 -6.86 31.54
C PRO A 139 18.80 -5.76 31.61
N PHE A 140 17.87 -5.68 30.64
CA PHE A 140 16.84 -4.65 30.60
C PHE A 140 15.76 -4.83 31.68
N ASP A 141 15.37 -6.08 31.97
CA ASP A 141 14.43 -6.49 33.03
C ASP A 141 13.10 -5.69 33.06
N ARG A 142 12.63 -5.25 31.89
CA ARG A 142 11.41 -4.46 31.70
C ARG A 142 10.60 -5.03 30.56
N ASP A 143 9.27 -4.91 30.66
CA ASP A 143 8.34 -5.30 29.60
C ASP A 143 7.97 -4.07 28.74
N PRO A 144 8.63 -3.85 27.58
CA PRO A 144 8.39 -2.67 26.77
C PRO A 144 7.02 -2.70 26.08
N LEU A 145 6.42 -3.89 25.85
CA LEU A 145 5.09 -3.96 25.25
C LEU A 145 4.01 -3.52 26.23
N LYS A 146 4.19 -3.83 27.52
CA LYS A 146 3.31 -3.34 28.58
C LYS A 146 3.38 -1.82 28.72
N GLU A 147 4.59 -1.26 28.75
CA GLU A 147 4.79 0.18 28.77
C GLU A 147 4.19 0.87 27.53
N LEU A 148 4.32 0.24 26.35
CA LEU A 148 3.72 0.73 25.11
C LEU A 148 2.19 0.66 25.15
N ALA A 149 1.60 -0.40 25.68
CA ALA A 149 0.15 -0.52 25.81
C ALA A 149 -0.44 0.55 26.74
N GLU A 150 0.22 0.81 27.87
CA GLU A 150 -0.18 1.89 28.79
C GLU A 150 -0.08 3.27 28.13
N ALA A 151 1.01 3.52 27.37
CA ALA A 151 1.18 4.77 26.63
C ALA A 151 0.15 4.93 25.51
N CYS A 152 -0.12 3.89 24.71
CA CYS A 152 -1.13 3.89 23.67
C CYS A 152 -2.51 4.24 24.24
N LYS A 153 -2.91 3.60 25.36
CA LYS A 153 -4.15 3.91 26.07
C LYS A 153 -4.20 5.36 26.56
N LYS A 154 -3.09 5.88 27.12
CA LYS A 154 -2.99 7.27 27.60
C LYS A 154 -3.16 8.29 26.46
N TYR A 155 -2.70 7.97 25.26
CA TYR A 155 -2.67 8.88 24.12
C TYR A 155 -3.71 8.57 23.03
N ASP A 156 -4.67 7.68 23.30
CA ASP A 156 -5.74 7.31 22.37
C ASP A 156 -5.19 6.84 21.00
N ILE A 157 -4.20 5.95 21.06
CA ILE A 157 -3.62 5.28 19.91
C ILE A 157 -3.99 3.80 20.00
N LYS A 158 -4.52 3.27 18.90
CA LYS A 158 -4.88 1.86 18.77
C LYS A 158 -3.62 1.00 18.77
N LEU A 159 -3.66 -0.15 19.43
CA LEU A 159 -2.48 -1.00 19.60
C LEU A 159 -2.65 -2.33 18.88
N GLY A 160 -1.61 -2.72 18.15
CA GLY A 160 -1.47 -4.02 17.58
C GLY A 160 -0.13 -4.66 17.89
N PHE A 161 -0.11 -5.98 17.91
CA PHE A 161 1.13 -6.74 17.95
C PHE A 161 1.29 -7.58 16.69
N TYR A 162 2.49 -7.49 16.14
CA TYR A 162 2.98 -8.44 15.17
C TYR A 162 3.44 -9.70 15.90
N TYR A 163 3.15 -10.86 15.32
CA TYR A 163 3.64 -12.14 15.84
C TYR A 163 4.05 -13.08 14.69
N SER A 164 5.30 -13.54 14.71
CA SER A 164 5.74 -14.61 13.81
C SER A 164 5.29 -15.97 14.33
N GLN A 165 4.24 -16.50 13.72
CA GLN A 165 3.50 -17.61 14.28
C GLN A 165 4.04 -19.00 13.95
N ALA A 166 4.66 -19.15 12.77
CA ALA A 166 5.25 -20.41 12.32
C ALA A 166 6.77 -20.37 12.43
N GLN A 167 7.37 -19.31 11.88
CA GLN A 167 8.82 -19.16 11.88
C GLN A 167 9.31 -18.77 13.27
N ASP A 168 10.08 -19.66 13.87
CA ASP A 168 10.80 -19.44 15.12
C ASP A 168 12.10 -20.21 14.99
N TRP A 169 13.12 -19.50 14.49
CA TRP A 169 14.43 -20.05 14.14
C TRP A 169 15.23 -20.54 15.35
N HIS A 170 14.82 -20.11 16.55
CA HIS A 170 15.39 -20.57 17.81
C HIS A 170 14.78 -21.90 18.28
N GLU A 171 13.48 -22.13 18.05
CA GLU A 171 12.78 -23.28 18.61
C GLU A 171 12.95 -24.57 17.78
N PRO A 172 13.25 -25.72 18.42
CA PRO A 172 13.29 -27.03 17.76
C PRO A 172 12.09 -27.37 16.86
N GLY A 173 10.87 -26.98 17.26
CA GLY A 173 9.65 -27.19 16.49
C GLY A 173 9.26 -26.02 15.55
N GLY A 174 9.92 -24.86 15.63
CA GLY A 174 9.57 -23.67 14.83
C GLY A 174 9.98 -23.80 13.37
N THR A 175 9.20 -23.28 12.42
CA THR A 175 9.59 -23.33 11.00
C THR A 175 10.70 -22.34 10.67
N TYR A 176 11.24 -22.41 9.44
CA TYR A 176 12.34 -21.56 8.99
C TYR A 176 12.24 -21.28 7.48
N TYR A 177 13.07 -20.39 6.96
CA TYR A 177 12.79 -19.73 5.68
C TYR A 177 12.79 -20.66 4.46
N ASN A 178 13.64 -21.68 4.41
CA ASN A 178 13.77 -22.64 3.30
C ASN A 178 13.11 -24.00 3.59
N ILE A 179 12.29 -24.11 4.64
CA ILE A 179 11.62 -25.38 5.02
C ILE A 179 10.79 -25.99 3.88
N GLU A 180 10.11 -25.15 3.09
CA GLU A 180 9.25 -25.59 1.97
C GLU A 180 10.06 -26.13 0.78
N GLN A 181 11.36 -25.83 0.72
CA GLN A 181 12.29 -26.37 -0.28
C GLN A 181 12.84 -27.75 0.13
N GLY A 182 12.52 -28.22 1.34
CA GLY A 182 13.06 -29.46 1.90
C GLY A 182 14.54 -29.36 2.30
N GLU A 183 15.08 -28.15 2.37
CA GLU A 183 16.44 -27.89 2.82
C GLU A 183 16.52 -27.99 4.35
N PRO A 184 17.61 -28.53 4.93
CA PRO A 184 17.78 -28.57 6.38
C PRO A 184 17.89 -27.16 6.97
N HIS A 185 17.65 -27.05 8.27
CA HIS A 185 17.99 -25.86 9.04
C HIS A 185 19.51 -25.60 8.93
N TRP A 186 19.95 -24.33 8.85
CA TRP A 186 21.37 -24.00 8.68
C TRP A 186 22.21 -24.38 9.90
N ASP A 187 21.65 -24.23 11.10
CA ASP A 187 22.24 -24.77 12.32
C ASP A 187 22.00 -26.28 12.39
N SER A 188 23.05 -27.05 12.12
CA SER A 188 23.03 -28.51 12.14
C SER A 188 22.98 -29.11 13.54
N ASP A 189 23.33 -28.34 14.57
CA ASP A 189 23.34 -28.80 15.96
C ASP A 189 21.95 -28.66 16.61
N LEU A 190 21.06 -27.87 16.01
CA LEU A 190 19.67 -27.74 16.44
C LEU A 190 18.89 -29.03 16.14
N VAL A 191 18.65 -29.83 17.18
CA VAL A 191 17.79 -31.02 17.09
C VAL A 191 16.35 -30.58 16.80
N ARG A 192 15.82 -31.01 15.66
CA ARG A 192 14.50 -30.62 15.16
C ARG A 192 13.37 -31.45 15.77
N GLU A 193 12.24 -30.81 16.06
CA GLU A 193 11.02 -31.41 16.57
C GLU A 193 9.81 -31.15 15.65
N PRO A 194 8.69 -31.91 15.80
CA PRO A 194 7.46 -31.64 15.07
C PRO A 194 6.89 -30.24 15.34
N LEU A 195 6.32 -29.60 14.31
CA LEU A 195 5.72 -28.26 14.41
C LEU A 195 4.73 -28.11 15.56
N MET A 196 3.90 -29.13 15.79
CA MET A 196 2.85 -29.06 16.81
C MET A 196 3.40 -28.93 18.23
N ASN A 197 4.60 -29.43 18.53
CA ASN A 197 5.24 -29.24 19.83
C ASN A 197 5.49 -27.75 20.09
N TYR A 198 6.01 -27.02 19.10
CA TYR A 198 6.19 -25.58 19.17
C TYR A 198 4.85 -24.84 19.25
N ILE A 199 3.87 -25.22 18.43
CA ILE A 199 2.57 -24.55 18.40
C ILE A 199 1.85 -24.66 19.75
N GLU A 200 1.80 -25.85 20.34
CA GLU A 200 1.10 -26.09 21.60
C GLU A 200 1.92 -25.66 22.83
N GLY A 201 3.24 -25.84 22.79
CA GLY A 201 4.15 -25.56 23.90
C GLY A 201 4.58 -24.10 24.01
N LYS A 202 4.64 -23.37 22.89
CA LYS A 202 5.13 -21.97 22.87
C LYS A 202 4.17 -21.03 22.16
N ALA A 203 3.80 -21.29 20.91
CA ALA A 203 3.09 -20.28 20.12
C ALA A 203 1.69 -19.96 20.63
N VAL A 204 0.86 -20.97 20.91
CA VAL A 204 -0.49 -20.80 21.47
C VAL A 204 -0.44 -20.16 22.87
N PRO A 205 0.43 -20.60 23.80
CA PRO A 205 0.63 -19.91 25.08
C PRO A 205 1.02 -18.44 24.90
N GLN A 206 1.98 -18.12 24.04
CA GLN A 206 2.41 -16.75 23.77
C GLN A 206 1.28 -15.88 23.20
N VAL A 207 0.50 -16.42 22.25
CA VAL A 207 -0.66 -15.70 21.70
C VAL A 207 -1.73 -15.45 22.78
N LYS A 208 -1.92 -16.35 23.73
CA LYS A 208 -2.82 -16.09 24.88
C LYS A 208 -2.27 -14.96 25.76
N GLU A 209 -0.98 -15.00 26.10
CA GLU A 209 -0.32 -13.98 26.92
C GLU A 209 -0.48 -12.57 26.31
N ILE A 210 -0.23 -12.42 25.01
CA ILE A 210 -0.36 -11.13 24.34
C ILE A 210 -1.79 -10.59 24.23
N LEU A 211 -2.79 -11.48 24.24
CA LEU A 211 -4.19 -11.07 24.20
C LEU A 211 -4.77 -10.77 25.59
N GLU A 212 -4.22 -11.39 26.64
CA GLU A 212 -4.75 -11.29 28.01
C GLU A 212 -4.04 -10.21 28.86
N ASN A 213 -2.73 -9.98 28.66
CA ASN A 213 -1.93 -9.20 29.61
C ASN A 213 -1.88 -7.68 29.37
N TYR A 214 -2.37 -7.19 28.23
CA TYR A 214 -2.13 -5.81 27.76
C TYR A 214 -3.40 -4.95 27.71
N GLY A 215 -4.51 -5.43 28.27
CA GLY A 215 -5.78 -4.70 28.31
C GLY A 215 -6.61 -4.77 27.02
N GLY A 216 -6.33 -5.77 26.17
CA GLY A 216 -6.96 -5.98 24.87
C GLY A 216 -6.15 -5.36 23.72
N LEU A 217 -6.08 -6.06 22.59
CA LEU A 217 -5.43 -5.59 21.37
C LEU A 217 -6.47 -5.22 20.32
N ASP A 218 -6.18 -4.18 19.54
CA ASP A 218 -6.99 -3.80 18.38
C ASP A 218 -6.59 -4.59 17.13
N ILE A 219 -5.30 -4.95 16.99
CA ILE A 219 -4.77 -5.69 15.84
C ILE A 219 -3.86 -6.84 16.30
N LEU A 220 -4.07 -8.05 15.76
CA LEU A 220 -3.07 -9.12 15.78
C LEU A 220 -2.58 -9.38 14.35
N TRP A 221 -1.32 -9.03 14.10
CA TRP A 221 -0.72 -9.02 12.78
C TRP A 221 0.19 -10.24 12.61
N TRP A 222 -0.23 -11.21 11.80
CA TRP A 222 0.49 -12.46 11.56
C TRP A 222 1.53 -12.31 10.47
N ASP A 223 2.57 -13.14 10.46
CA ASP A 223 3.56 -13.10 9.39
C ASP A 223 4.05 -14.46 8.89
N THR A 224 4.48 -14.46 7.63
CA THR A 224 5.18 -15.58 6.96
C THR A 224 4.72 -16.97 7.41
N PRO A 225 3.54 -17.44 6.99
CA PRO A 225 3.03 -18.78 7.36
C PRO A 225 3.77 -19.89 6.61
N ARG A 226 5.11 -19.81 6.49
CA ARG A 226 5.97 -20.79 5.82
C ARG A 226 5.98 -22.07 6.61
N GLY A 227 5.69 -23.18 5.95
CA GLY A 227 5.55 -24.49 6.60
C GLY A 227 4.40 -24.57 7.61
N MET A 228 3.50 -23.57 7.65
CA MET A 228 2.32 -23.61 8.52
C MET A 228 1.33 -24.65 8.02
N THR A 229 0.82 -25.51 8.91
CA THR A 229 -0.26 -26.45 8.61
C THR A 229 -1.62 -25.85 9.00
N GLU A 230 -2.69 -26.33 8.36
CA GLU A 230 -4.06 -25.91 8.72
C GLU A 230 -4.40 -26.26 10.18
N GLU A 231 -3.93 -27.42 10.67
CA GLU A 231 -4.10 -27.85 12.06
C GLU A 231 -3.46 -26.86 13.05
N ALA A 232 -2.19 -26.49 12.81
CA ALA A 232 -1.47 -25.50 13.61
C ALA A 232 -2.15 -24.13 13.60
N ALA A 233 -2.54 -23.67 12.41
CA ALA A 233 -3.26 -22.40 12.24
C ALA A 233 -4.62 -22.41 12.96
N THR A 234 -5.33 -23.53 12.97
CA THR A 234 -6.62 -23.69 13.66
C THR A 234 -6.48 -23.51 15.17
N LYS A 235 -5.39 -24.01 15.78
CA LYS A 235 -5.12 -23.81 17.22
C LYS A 235 -4.95 -22.33 17.56
N LEU A 236 -4.18 -21.60 16.76
CA LEU A 236 -3.95 -20.16 16.96
C LEU A 236 -5.23 -19.35 16.70
N LYS A 237 -5.98 -19.70 15.65
CA LYS A 237 -7.25 -19.05 15.33
C LYS A 237 -8.28 -19.23 16.43
N ALA A 238 -8.37 -20.40 17.05
CA ALA A 238 -9.25 -20.65 18.18
C ALA A 238 -8.96 -19.73 19.39
N VAL A 239 -7.72 -19.27 19.55
CA VAL A 239 -7.37 -18.27 20.58
C VAL A 239 -7.82 -16.88 20.14
N SER A 240 -7.46 -16.45 18.92
CA SER A 240 -7.80 -15.11 18.42
C SER A 240 -9.31 -14.89 18.28
N ASP A 241 -10.08 -15.91 17.91
CA ASP A 241 -11.54 -15.84 17.75
C ASP A 241 -12.29 -15.52 19.05
N ARG A 242 -11.64 -15.62 20.21
CA ARG A 242 -12.20 -15.18 21.51
C ARG A 242 -12.29 -13.64 21.62
N TYR A 243 -11.68 -12.91 20.69
CA TYR A 243 -11.60 -11.44 20.67
C TYR A 243 -12.23 -10.89 19.39
N PRO A 244 -13.58 -10.91 19.26
CA PRO A 244 -14.27 -10.61 18.01
C PRO A 244 -14.07 -9.18 17.48
N GLU A 245 -13.77 -8.23 18.37
CA GLU A 245 -13.50 -6.82 18.01
C GLU A 245 -12.07 -6.60 17.46
N MET A 246 -11.14 -7.53 17.70
CA MET A 246 -9.76 -7.42 17.24
C MET A 246 -9.62 -7.84 15.78
N ILE A 247 -8.96 -7.03 14.96
CA ILE A 247 -8.74 -7.32 13.55
C ILE A 247 -7.45 -8.11 13.31
N THR A 248 -7.43 -8.92 12.26
CA THR A 248 -6.27 -9.73 11.85
C THR A 248 -5.99 -9.60 10.36
N ASN A 249 -4.72 -9.71 9.97
CA ASN A 249 -4.36 -9.74 8.56
C ASN A 249 -4.54 -11.15 7.94
N ASN A 250 -4.39 -11.23 6.63
CA ASN A 250 -4.52 -12.45 5.83
C ASN A 250 -3.34 -13.45 5.92
N ARG A 251 -2.47 -13.33 6.94
CA ARG A 251 -1.18 -14.03 6.97
C ARG A 251 -1.09 -15.19 7.96
N LEU A 252 -2.14 -15.49 8.73
CA LEU A 252 -2.14 -16.63 9.65
C LEU A 252 -1.88 -17.96 8.90
N TYR A 253 -2.60 -18.19 7.80
CA TYR A 253 -2.50 -19.37 6.95
C TYR A 253 -2.99 -19.06 5.53
N ARG A 254 -2.27 -19.49 4.49
CA ARG A 254 -2.55 -19.18 3.06
C ARG A 254 -3.54 -20.19 2.45
N PRO A 255 -4.81 -20.23 2.87
CA PRO A 255 -5.91 -19.70 2.05
C PRO A 255 -6.85 -18.73 2.79
N TRP A 256 -6.60 -18.45 4.07
CA TRP A 256 -7.49 -17.65 4.91
C TRP A 256 -7.31 -16.15 4.64
N LYS A 257 -8.42 -15.42 4.61
CA LYS A 257 -8.45 -14.01 4.18
C LYS A 257 -8.14 -13.00 5.29
N GLY A 258 -8.30 -13.37 6.56
CA GLY A 258 -8.28 -12.40 7.67
C GLY A 258 -9.36 -11.33 7.51
N ASP A 259 -9.24 -10.23 8.26
CA ASP A 259 -10.08 -9.04 8.13
C ASP A 259 -9.55 -8.08 7.05
N PHE A 260 -8.24 -8.08 6.78
CA PHE A 260 -7.62 -7.27 5.74
C PHE A 260 -6.41 -7.96 5.09
N SER A 261 -6.09 -7.56 3.87
CA SER A 261 -4.95 -8.08 3.10
C SER A 261 -3.69 -7.22 3.23
N THR A 262 -2.51 -7.79 2.94
CA THR A 262 -1.21 -7.13 3.15
C THR A 262 -0.28 -7.17 1.94
N PRO A 263 -0.48 -6.30 0.92
CA PRO A 263 0.46 -6.10 -0.18
C PRO A 263 1.75 -5.40 0.28
N GLU A 264 2.58 -6.14 1.00
CA GLU A 264 3.85 -5.67 1.57
C GLU A 264 4.79 -5.08 0.52
N GLN A 265 5.40 -3.92 0.83
CA GLN A 265 6.34 -3.18 -0.03
C GLN A 265 5.79 -2.81 -1.43
N HIS A 266 4.51 -3.05 -1.70
CA HIS A 266 3.91 -2.87 -3.00
C HIS A 266 2.59 -2.13 -2.90
N VAL A 267 2.56 -0.88 -3.36
CA VAL A 267 1.29 -0.14 -3.49
C VAL A 267 0.57 -0.64 -4.74
N PRO A 268 -0.64 -1.20 -4.63
CA PRO A 268 -1.41 -1.65 -5.79
C PRO A 268 -1.61 -0.51 -6.81
N PRO A 269 -1.61 -0.80 -8.12
CA PRO A 269 -1.77 0.22 -9.15
C PRO A 269 -3.14 0.91 -9.11
N THR A 270 -4.18 0.17 -8.72
CA THR A 270 -5.56 0.65 -8.54
C THR A 270 -6.05 0.41 -7.12
N GLY A 271 -7.18 1.01 -6.74
CA GLY A 271 -7.91 0.56 -5.56
C GLY A 271 -8.34 -0.90 -5.68
N LEU A 272 -8.41 -1.57 -4.53
CA LEU A 272 -8.91 -2.93 -4.37
C LEU A 272 -10.32 -2.88 -3.76
N ASP A 273 -11.13 -3.89 -4.01
CA ASP A 273 -12.53 -4.01 -3.58
C ASP A 273 -12.70 -4.68 -2.21
N TYR A 274 -11.59 -4.85 -1.48
CA TYR A 274 -11.51 -5.38 -0.12
C TYR A 274 -10.59 -4.51 0.72
N ASP A 275 -10.60 -4.68 2.05
CA ASP A 275 -9.71 -3.94 2.95
C ASP A 275 -8.24 -4.41 2.81
N TRP A 276 -7.31 -3.45 2.74
CA TRP A 276 -5.89 -3.73 2.54
C TRP A 276 -4.95 -2.71 3.17
N GLU A 277 -3.80 -3.21 3.63
CA GLU A 277 -2.75 -2.45 4.29
C GLU A 277 -1.42 -2.65 3.59
N VAL A 278 -0.80 -1.57 3.11
CA VAL A 278 0.61 -1.62 2.72
C VAL A 278 1.45 -1.37 3.94
N CYS A 279 2.23 -2.36 4.34
CA CYS A 279 3.38 -2.13 5.18
C CYS A 279 4.58 -1.70 4.32
N MET A 280 5.30 -0.67 4.76
CA MET A 280 6.39 -0.05 4.00
C MET A 280 7.57 0.34 4.91
N THR A 281 8.80 0.07 4.48
CA THR A 281 10.01 0.59 5.14
C THR A 281 10.32 2.03 4.73
N MET A 282 10.96 2.81 5.60
CA MET A 282 11.49 4.13 5.22
C MET A 282 12.82 4.04 4.47
N ASN A 283 13.64 3.02 4.75
CA ASN A 283 14.87 2.68 4.04
C ASN A 283 14.72 1.28 3.39
N THR A 284 15.77 0.47 3.31
CA THR A 284 15.75 -0.86 2.69
C THR A 284 15.64 -2.03 3.69
N SER A 285 15.48 -1.75 4.99
CA SER A 285 15.40 -2.76 6.06
C SER A 285 14.21 -2.50 7.01
N TRP A 286 13.65 -3.53 7.63
CA TRP A 286 12.63 -3.35 8.68
C TRP A 286 13.28 -3.10 10.03
N GLY A 287 14.16 -4.00 10.45
CA GLY A 287 15.01 -3.82 11.63
C GLY A 287 16.13 -2.81 11.40
N TYR A 288 16.68 -2.27 12.49
CA TYR A 288 17.77 -1.29 12.45
C TYR A 288 19.01 -1.84 11.73
N LYS A 289 19.55 -1.05 10.80
CA LYS A 289 20.70 -1.39 9.96
C LYS A 289 21.62 -0.18 9.86
N HIS A 290 22.77 -0.23 10.54
CA HIS A 290 23.52 1.00 10.87
C HIS A 290 24.05 1.73 9.61
N TYR A 291 24.35 1.00 8.55
CA TYR A 291 24.87 1.53 7.28
C TYR A 291 23.80 1.76 6.21
N ASP A 292 22.52 1.44 6.47
CA ASP A 292 21.46 1.66 5.49
C ASP A 292 20.96 3.12 5.53
N GLN A 293 21.56 3.93 4.65
CA GLN A 293 21.21 5.34 4.47
C GLN A 293 20.30 5.59 3.27
N ASN A 294 19.72 4.55 2.66
CA ASN A 294 18.86 4.65 1.47
C ASN A 294 17.42 5.05 1.84
N TRP A 295 17.28 6.20 2.49
CA TRP A 295 16.02 6.67 3.01
C TRP A 295 15.12 7.31 1.93
N LYS A 296 13.88 6.83 1.80
CA LYS A 296 12.80 7.49 1.03
C LYS A 296 12.64 8.93 1.51
N SER A 297 12.38 9.90 0.62
CA SER A 297 12.23 11.30 1.04
C SER A 297 10.89 11.53 1.76
N SER A 298 10.78 12.61 2.55
CA SER A 298 9.49 13.02 3.14
C SER A 298 8.42 13.28 2.07
N GLU A 299 8.83 13.80 0.90
CA GLU A 299 7.93 13.98 -0.25
C GLU A 299 7.35 12.65 -0.71
N THR A 300 8.20 11.63 -0.91
CA THR A 300 7.76 10.29 -1.30
C THR A 300 6.77 9.72 -0.29
N LEU A 301 7.05 9.86 1.01
CA LEU A 301 6.21 9.29 2.06
C LEU A 301 4.85 10.00 2.16
N ILE A 302 4.80 11.33 2.06
CA ILE A 302 3.54 12.09 2.04
C ILE A 302 2.70 11.73 0.82
N ARG A 303 3.31 11.67 -0.37
CA ARG A 303 2.62 11.30 -1.61
C ARG A 303 2.14 9.85 -1.57
N MET A 304 2.92 8.95 -0.96
CA MET A 304 2.55 7.54 -0.78
C MET A 304 1.35 7.36 0.13
N LEU A 305 1.30 8.04 1.28
CA LEU A 305 0.14 8.04 2.17
C LEU A 305 -1.14 8.42 1.43
N VAL A 306 -1.07 9.48 0.62
CA VAL A 306 -2.21 9.96 -0.15
C VAL A 306 -2.57 9.05 -1.33
N ASP A 307 -1.58 8.47 -2.01
CA ASP A 307 -1.81 7.47 -3.05
C ASP A 307 -2.59 6.27 -2.51
N ILE A 308 -2.15 5.73 -1.37
CA ILE A 308 -2.79 4.62 -0.68
C ILE A 308 -4.21 5.00 -0.22
N ALA A 309 -4.38 6.15 0.45
CA ALA A 309 -5.69 6.61 0.91
C ALA A 309 -6.67 6.83 -0.26
N SER A 310 -6.20 7.37 -1.40
CA SER A 310 -7.01 7.56 -2.60
C SER A 310 -7.48 6.25 -3.24
N LYS A 311 -6.80 5.14 -2.94
CA LYS A 311 -7.09 3.78 -3.39
C LYS A 311 -7.82 2.94 -2.32
N GLY A 312 -8.14 3.54 -1.17
CA GLY A 312 -8.92 2.91 -0.10
C GLY A 312 -8.13 2.06 0.88
N GLY A 313 -6.80 2.04 0.79
CA GLY A 313 -5.96 1.27 1.70
C GLY A 313 -5.46 2.07 2.91
N ASN A 314 -4.73 1.38 3.77
CA ASN A 314 -3.98 1.95 4.88
C ASN A 314 -2.47 1.83 4.66
N LEU A 315 -1.71 2.80 5.15
CA LEU A 315 -0.25 2.76 5.19
C LEU A 315 0.23 2.44 6.61
N LEU A 316 0.92 1.31 6.77
CA LEU A 316 1.63 0.94 7.99
C LEU A 316 3.13 1.20 7.77
N LEU A 317 3.61 2.35 8.24
CA LEU A 317 4.97 2.83 7.94
C LEU A 317 5.96 2.46 9.06
N ASN A 318 7.02 1.75 8.69
CA ASN A 318 7.95 1.17 9.64
C ASN A 318 9.02 2.13 10.17
N VAL A 319 9.36 1.96 11.45
CA VAL A 319 10.61 2.39 12.08
C VAL A 319 11.36 1.18 12.64
N GLY A 320 12.69 1.21 12.59
CA GLY A 320 13.55 0.20 13.20
C GLY A 320 14.41 0.84 14.28
N PRO A 321 14.00 0.80 15.56
CA PRO A 321 14.80 1.31 16.67
C PRO A 321 16.11 0.54 16.83
N ASP A 322 17.16 1.22 17.31
CA ASP A 322 18.46 0.61 17.58
C ASP A 322 18.47 -0.24 18.86
N ALA A 323 19.61 -0.88 19.17
CA ALA A 323 19.76 -1.71 20.36
C ALA A 323 19.58 -0.96 21.70
N LEU A 324 19.68 0.37 21.69
CA LEU A 324 19.49 1.21 22.87
C LEU A 324 18.04 1.67 23.02
N GLY A 325 17.17 1.37 22.06
CA GLY A 325 15.76 1.78 22.06
C GLY A 325 15.50 3.16 21.45
N GLN A 326 16.45 3.72 20.69
CA GLN A 326 16.27 4.98 19.99
C GLN A 326 15.71 4.74 18.59
N ILE A 327 14.62 5.44 18.26
CA ILE A 327 14.15 5.52 16.86
C ILE A 327 15.16 6.39 16.09
N PRO A 328 15.67 5.93 14.93
CA PRO A 328 16.66 6.70 14.17
C PRO A 328 16.18 8.11 13.83
N ASP A 329 17.05 9.11 13.97
CA ASP A 329 16.73 10.52 13.67
C ASP A 329 16.16 10.71 12.26
N SER A 330 16.68 9.97 11.28
CA SER A 330 16.16 9.95 9.92
C SER A 330 14.68 9.58 9.84
N SER A 331 14.21 8.66 10.68
CA SER A 331 12.79 8.33 10.81
C SER A 331 12.03 9.44 11.52
N VAL A 332 12.57 9.98 12.62
CA VAL A 332 11.96 11.06 13.40
C VAL A 332 11.68 12.29 12.52
N VAL A 333 12.66 12.77 11.75
CA VAL A 333 12.52 13.94 10.87
C VAL A 333 11.42 13.75 9.83
N ARG A 334 11.31 12.54 9.24
CA ARG A 334 10.29 12.20 8.25
C ARG A 334 8.89 12.17 8.86
N LEU A 335 8.75 11.50 10.00
CA LEU A 335 7.49 11.45 10.75
C LEU A 335 7.05 12.84 11.18
N GLN A 336 7.97 13.69 11.63
CA GLN A 336 7.67 15.07 11.97
C GLN A 336 7.23 15.89 10.74
N THR A 337 7.87 15.70 9.59
CA THR A 337 7.49 16.37 8.34
C THR A 337 6.09 15.96 7.89
N ILE A 338 5.78 14.66 7.94
CA ILE A 338 4.45 14.12 7.65
C ILE A 338 3.41 14.72 8.62
N GLY A 339 3.72 14.76 9.91
CA GLY A 339 2.87 15.36 10.95
C GLY A 339 2.57 16.84 10.68
N GLN A 340 3.57 17.65 10.33
CA GLN A 340 3.39 19.06 9.96
C GLN A 340 2.45 19.25 8.75
N TRP A 341 2.53 18.35 7.77
CA TRP A 341 1.62 18.36 6.63
C TRP A 341 0.19 17.97 7.04
N LEU A 342 0.04 16.92 7.86
CA LEU A 342 -1.26 16.44 8.34
C LEU A 342 -1.96 17.39 9.30
N GLN A 343 -1.24 18.19 10.10
CA GLN A 343 -1.85 19.21 10.96
C GLN A 343 -2.77 20.17 10.18
N ARG A 344 -2.46 20.42 8.90
CA ARG A 344 -3.24 21.29 8.01
C ARG A 344 -4.20 20.52 7.10
N ASN A 345 -3.92 19.25 6.82
CA ASN A 345 -4.60 18.46 5.76
C ASN A 345 -5.25 17.14 6.25
N SER A 346 -5.23 16.84 7.55
CA SER A 346 -5.72 15.56 8.11
C SER A 346 -7.11 15.15 7.63
N LYS A 347 -8.06 16.09 7.53
CA LYS A 347 -9.43 15.85 7.04
C LYS A 347 -9.54 15.34 5.61
N THR A 348 -8.47 15.50 4.81
CA THR A 348 -8.39 15.06 3.42
C THR A 348 -7.81 13.65 3.30
N VAL A 349 -7.39 13.04 4.42
CA VAL A 349 -6.90 11.65 4.50
C VAL A 349 -7.85 10.82 5.36
N TYR A 350 -7.99 11.17 6.64
CA TYR A 350 -8.77 10.38 7.60
C TYR A 350 -10.27 10.47 7.33
N GLY A 351 -10.97 9.34 7.42
CA GLY A 351 -12.42 9.25 7.14
C GLY A 351 -12.79 9.64 5.70
N THR A 352 -11.83 9.56 4.77
CA THR A 352 -12.10 9.69 3.33
C THR A 352 -12.22 8.32 2.68
N THR A 353 -12.83 8.27 1.51
CA THR A 353 -13.01 7.06 0.70
C THR A 353 -12.37 7.21 -0.68
N VAL A 354 -12.37 6.10 -1.42
CA VAL A 354 -11.69 5.92 -2.72
C VAL A 354 -12.03 7.02 -3.71
N SER A 355 -11.02 7.41 -4.50
CA SER A 355 -11.14 8.30 -5.65
C SER A 355 -12.29 7.89 -6.57
N PRO A 356 -13.16 8.83 -6.99
CA PRO A 356 -14.14 8.56 -8.04
C PRO A 356 -13.54 8.66 -9.45
N PHE A 357 -12.26 9.04 -9.57
CA PHE A 357 -11.52 9.13 -10.84
C PHE A 357 -10.61 7.93 -11.00
N TYR A 358 -10.50 7.42 -12.23
CA TYR A 358 -9.60 6.31 -12.54
C TYR A 358 -8.13 6.71 -12.36
N LYS A 359 -7.73 7.86 -12.92
CA LYS A 359 -6.36 8.40 -12.80
C LYS A 359 -6.37 9.93 -12.91
N LEU A 360 -5.53 10.62 -12.16
CA LEU A 360 -5.35 12.07 -12.30
C LEU A 360 -3.87 12.33 -12.61
N PRO A 361 -3.52 12.81 -13.82
CA PRO A 361 -2.12 13.00 -14.23
C PRO A 361 -1.25 13.83 -13.28
N TRP A 362 -1.86 14.77 -12.57
CA TRP A 362 -1.19 15.74 -11.71
C TRP A 362 -1.25 15.38 -10.22
N GLY A 363 -1.85 14.25 -9.84
CA GLY A 363 -1.98 13.90 -8.42
C GLY A 363 -3.06 12.87 -8.10
N ARG A 364 -3.79 13.08 -7.00
CA ARG A 364 -4.77 12.12 -6.45
C ARG A 364 -6.05 12.79 -5.98
N CYS A 365 -7.08 11.97 -5.76
CA CYS A 365 -8.34 12.42 -5.20
C CYS A 365 -8.77 11.49 -4.07
N THR A 366 -9.10 12.05 -2.92
CA THR A 366 -9.90 11.37 -1.90
C THR A 366 -11.27 12.03 -1.83
N LYS A 367 -12.29 11.34 -1.33
CA LYS A 367 -13.63 11.94 -1.18
C LYS A 367 -14.19 11.77 0.22
N ARG A 368 -15.03 12.71 0.63
CA ARG A 368 -15.85 12.59 1.84
C ARG A 368 -17.30 12.88 1.51
N GLU A 369 -18.16 11.93 1.79
CA GLU A 369 -19.60 12.07 1.57
C GLU A 369 -20.26 12.71 2.80
N HIS A 370 -21.31 13.49 2.55
CA HIS A 370 -22.12 14.13 3.57
C HIS A 370 -23.57 14.23 3.08
N LYS A 371 -24.52 14.47 3.99
CA LYS A 371 -25.97 14.42 3.70
C LYS A 371 -26.41 15.22 2.46
N LYS A 372 -25.72 16.30 2.12
CA LYS A 372 -26.06 17.22 1.02
C LYS A 372 -25.24 17.02 -0.27
N GLY A 373 -24.23 16.15 -0.28
CA GLY A 373 -23.33 15.94 -1.42
C GLY A 373 -21.98 15.35 -1.04
N THR A 374 -20.94 15.71 -1.78
CA THR A 374 -19.59 15.16 -1.59
C THR A 374 -18.56 16.28 -1.65
N THR A 375 -17.59 16.25 -0.73
CA THR A 375 -16.35 17.02 -0.85
C THR A 375 -15.30 16.15 -1.52
N LEU A 376 -14.76 16.60 -2.64
CA LEU A 376 -13.61 15.99 -3.32
C LEU A 376 -12.34 16.74 -2.90
N TYR A 377 -11.31 16.01 -2.48
CA TYR A 377 -10.01 16.57 -2.13
C TYR A 377 -8.99 16.21 -3.19
N PHE A 378 -8.65 17.19 -4.01
CA PHE A 378 -7.66 17.08 -5.06
C PHE A 378 -6.26 17.37 -4.51
N HIS A 379 -5.51 16.30 -4.31
CA HIS A 379 -4.10 16.33 -3.92
C HIS A 379 -3.24 16.58 -5.15
N VAL A 380 -2.71 17.79 -5.28
CA VAL A 380 -1.92 18.23 -6.43
C VAL A 380 -0.44 18.00 -6.12
N PHE A 381 0.16 17.09 -6.87
CA PHE A 381 1.59 16.76 -6.82
C PHE A 381 2.36 17.55 -7.88
N ASP A 382 1.81 17.61 -9.10
CA ASP A 382 2.47 18.21 -10.25
C ASP A 382 1.65 19.36 -10.80
N TRP A 383 2.18 20.58 -10.67
CA TRP A 383 1.44 21.79 -11.04
C TRP A 383 1.46 22.06 -12.56
N PRO A 384 0.30 22.34 -13.18
CA PRO A 384 0.23 22.73 -14.58
C PRO A 384 0.91 24.10 -14.81
N LYS A 385 1.66 24.24 -15.92
CA LYS A 385 2.47 25.44 -16.19
C LYS A 385 1.62 26.66 -16.53
N ASP A 386 0.44 26.40 -17.10
CA ASP A 386 -0.55 27.43 -17.42
C ASP A 386 -1.46 27.78 -16.24
N GLN A 387 -1.18 27.23 -15.05
CA GLN A 387 -1.93 27.47 -13.82
C GLN A 387 -3.41 27.09 -13.90
N ILE A 388 -3.78 26.18 -14.81
CA ILE A 388 -5.14 25.65 -14.92
C ILE A 388 -5.13 24.17 -14.55
N LEU A 389 -5.64 23.85 -13.36
CA LEU A 389 -5.85 22.48 -12.94
C LEU A 389 -7.08 21.91 -13.65
N ARG A 390 -6.87 20.82 -14.39
CA ARG A 390 -7.90 20.18 -15.22
C ARG A 390 -8.42 18.92 -14.52
N VAL A 391 -9.69 18.95 -14.12
CA VAL A 391 -10.39 17.84 -13.48
C VAL A 391 -11.33 17.20 -14.51
N PRO A 392 -10.99 16.02 -15.05
CA PRO A 392 -11.74 15.45 -16.16
C PRO A 392 -13.07 14.83 -15.71
N GLY A 393 -14.14 15.02 -16.48
CA GLY A 393 -15.38 14.26 -16.35
C GLY A 393 -16.24 14.51 -15.09
N LEU A 394 -15.91 15.49 -14.25
CA LEU A 394 -16.78 15.88 -13.13
C LEU A 394 -18.03 16.58 -13.67
N SER A 395 -19.19 15.94 -13.57
CA SER A 395 -20.49 16.50 -14.04
C SER A 395 -21.43 16.89 -12.90
N SER A 396 -20.94 16.81 -11.66
CA SER A 396 -21.69 17.21 -10.47
C SER A 396 -21.83 18.72 -10.36
N ARG A 397 -22.90 19.19 -9.70
CA ARG A 397 -23.05 20.62 -9.37
C ARG A 397 -22.00 21.01 -8.33
N VAL A 398 -20.96 21.72 -8.78
CA VAL A 398 -19.94 22.33 -7.91
C VAL A 398 -20.54 23.57 -7.24
N VAL A 399 -20.37 23.64 -5.92
CA VAL A 399 -20.84 24.72 -5.05
C VAL A 399 -19.70 25.65 -4.69
N ASP A 400 -18.51 25.10 -4.47
CA ASP A 400 -17.36 25.84 -3.98
C ASP A 400 -16.04 25.14 -4.36
N VAL A 401 -14.98 25.92 -4.53
CA VAL A 401 -13.62 25.44 -4.80
C VAL A 401 -12.63 26.27 -3.98
N TYR A 402 -11.88 25.63 -3.10
CA TYR A 402 -11.02 26.33 -2.13
C TYR A 402 -9.81 25.53 -1.69
N LEU A 403 -8.84 26.20 -1.06
CA LEU A 403 -7.66 25.54 -0.49
C LEU A 403 -8.07 24.78 0.79
N ALA A 404 -7.82 23.48 0.87
CA ALA A 404 -8.30 22.66 1.99
C ALA A 404 -7.75 23.15 3.35
N ALA A 405 -6.49 23.60 3.37
CA ALA A 405 -5.81 24.17 4.53
C ALA A 405 -6.31 25.58 4.91
N ASN A 406 -6.97 26.29 4.00
CA ASN A 406 -7.56 27.61 4.26
C ASN A 406 -8.79 27.83 3.37
N SER A 407 -9.98 27.49 3.89
CA SER A 407 -11.23 27.56 3.13
C SER A 407 -11.65 28.96 2.69
N ARG A 408 -11.00 30.03 3.21
CA ARG A 408 -11.20 31.41 2.77
C ARG A 408 -10.51 31.70 1.43
N GLN A 409 -9.47 30.95 1.09
CA GLN A 409 -8.79 31.07 -0.19
C GLN A 409 -9.57 30.29 -1.25
N LYS A 410 -10.37 31.01 -2.03
CA LYS A 410 -11.22 30.48 -3.10
C LYS A 410 -10.50 30.48 -4.45
N PHE A 411 -10.92 29.57 -5.32
CA PHE A 411 -10.43 29.49 -6.70
C PHE A 411 -11.56 29.76 -7.69
N ALA A 412 -11.25 30.54 -8.73
CA ALA A 412 -12.14 30.68 -9.87
C ALA A 412 -12.13 29.38 -10.67
N TYR A 413 -13.30 28.98 -11.18
CA TYR A 413 -13.44 27.79 -11.99
C TYR A 413 -14.49 27.95 -13.09
N LYS A 414 -14.37 27.15 -14.14
CA LYS A 414 -15.38 27.03 -15.20
C LYS A 414 -15.48 25.58 -15.68
N PHE A 415 -16.60 25.25 -16.31
CA PHE A 415 -16.74 23.99 -17.03
C PHE A 415 -16.48 24.20 -18.52
N GLU A 416 -15.71 23.30 -19.13
CA GLU A 416 -15.40 23.33 -20.56
C GLU A 416 -15.30 21.90 -21.08
N LYS A 417 -16.06 21.58 -22.14
CA LYS A 417 -16.06 20.24 -22.78
C LYS A 417 -16.24 19.04 -21.83
N GLY A 418 -16.95 19.23 -20.71
CA GLY A 418 -17.21 18.19 -19.72
C GLY A 418 -16.18 18.10 -18.58
N ASP A 419 -15.17 18.97 -18.59
CA ASP A 419 -14.14 19.04 -17.56
C ASP A 419 -14.33 20.27 -16.68
N LEU A 420 -13.93 20.15 -15.41
CA LEU A 420 -13.82 21.28 -14.48
C LEU A 420 -12.40 21.87 -14.60
N LEU A 421 -12.32 23.15 -14.94
CA LEU A 421 -11.08 23.92 -15.03
C LEU A 421 -10.97 24.85 -13.84
N ILE A 422 -9.94 24.69 -13.01
CA ILE A 422 -9.70 25.49 -11.81
C ILE A 422 -8.49 26.40 -12.06
N HIS A 423 -8.68 27.71 -11.95
CA HIS A 423 -7.64 28.71 -12.13
C HIS A 423 -6.84 28.92 -10.83
N THR A 424 -5.52 28.80 -10.89
CA THR A 424 -4.61 28.79 -9.72
C THR A 424 -3.47 29.83 -9.74
N PRO A 425 -3.69 31.10 -10.18
CA PRO A 425 -2.58 32.04 -10.43
C PRO A 425 -1.88 32.63 -9.19
N ASN A 426 -2.49 32.58 -7.99
CA ASN A 426 -2.03 33.33 -6.80
C ASN A 426 -1.87 32.43 -5.56
N VAL A 427 -1.09 31.35 -5.66
CA VAL A 427 -0.94 30.41 -4.54
C VAL A 427 0.53 30.20 -4.21
N THR A 428 0.88 30.36 -2.94
CA THR A 428 2.10 29.79 -2.39
C THR A 428 1.79 28.33 -2.06
N PHE A 429 2.33 27.43 -2.87
CA PHE A 429 2.01 26.00 -2.79
C PHE A 429 2.90 25.30 -1.77
N ASP A 430 2.32 24.32 -1.08
CA ASP A 430 3.11 23.20 -0.60
C ASP A 430 3.52 22.39 -1.85
N LEU A 431 4.81 22.45 -2.20
CA LEU A 431 5.34 21.83 -3.41
C LEU A 431 5.30 20.30 -3.36
N VAL A 432 5.19 19.71 -2.16
CA VAL A 432 5.06 18.27 -1.99
C VAL A 432 3.64 17.82 -2.32
N ASN A 433 2.65 18.45 -1.68
CA ASN A 433 1.24 18.10 -1.82
C ASN A 433 0.33 19.23 -1.34
N THR A 434 -0.21 20.00 -2.28
CA THR A 434 -1.25 20.99 -2.01
C THR A 434 -2.62 20.38 -2.25
N VAL A 435 -3.59 20.66 -1.36
CA VAL A 435 -4.94 20.06 -1.47
C VAL A 435 -6.00 21.12 -1.80
N ILE A 436 -6.65 20.97 -2.96
CA ILE A 436 -7.82 21.77 -3.34
C ILE A 436 -9.09 20.98 -3.01
N ALA A 437 -9.99 21.57 -2.24
CA ALA A 437 -11.30 21.00 -1.96
C ALA A 437 -12.33 21.51 -2.98
N VAL A 438 -13.14 20.60 -3.50
CA VAL A 438 -14.29 20.89 -4.38
C VAL A 438 -15.55 20.34 -3.72
N GLU A 439 -16.44 21.24 -3.35
CA GLU A 439 -17.73 20.88 -2.76
C GLU A 439 -18.78 20.68 -3.85
N THR A 440 -19.47 19.55 -3.80
CA THR A 440 -20.55 19.21 -4.72
C THR A 440 -21.89 19.08 -4.00
N ARG A 441 -22.98 19.26 -4.74
CA ARG A 441 -24.36 19.08 -4.24
C ARG A 441 -25.07 17.93 -4.95
N GLY A 442 -25.77 17.12 -4.17
CA GLY A 442 -26.50 15.94 -4.65
C GLY A 442 -25.60 14.74 -4.86
N LYS A 443 -26.12 13.69 -5.50
CA LYS A 443 -25.36 12.46 -5.79
C LYS A 443 -24.16 12.80 -6.69
N LEU A 444 -22.97 12.37 -6.28
CA LEU A 444 -21.75 12.53 -7.05
C LEU A 444 -21.90 11.85 -8.42
N LYS A 445 -21.59 12.60 -9.48
CA LYS A 445 -21.53 12.18 -10.87
C LYS A 445 -20.16 12.52 -11.44
N VAL A 446 -19.41 11.47 -11.76
CA VAL A 446 -18.12 11.54 -12.46
C VAL A 446 -18.21 10.61 -13.65
N VAL A 447 -18.01 11.14 -14.85
CA VAL A 447 -17.82 10.36 -16.05
C VAL A 447 -16.41 9.78 -15.98
N SER A 448 -16.30 8.46 -16.08
CA SER A 448 -14.99 7.80 -16.02
C SER A 448 -14.04 8.41 -17.05
N ASN A 449 -12.85 8.77 -16.57
CA ASN A 449 -11.77 9.29 -17.39
C ASN A 449 -10.79 8.18 -17.82
N LYS A 450 -11.13 6.92 -17.57
CA LYS A 450 -10.40 5.78 -18.13
C LYS A 450 -10.47 5.81 -19.66
N PRO A 451 -9.36 5.59 -20.39
CA PRO A 451 -9.40 5.49 -21.84
C PRO A 451 -10.47 4.49 -22.29
N SER A 452 -11.34 4.91 -23.20
CA SER A 452 -12.49 4.13 -23.64
C SER A 452 -12.78 4.38 -25.12
N LEU A 453 -13.50 3.44 -25.74
CA LEU A 453 -13.95 3.58 -27.13
C LEU A 453 -14.89 4.79 -27.27
N LYS A 454 -14.52 5.71 -28.16
CA LYS A 454 -15.33 6.86 -28.58
C LYS A 454 -15.19 7.03 -30.09
N GLU A 455 -16.31 7.03 -30.80
CA GLU A 455 -16.33 7.20 -32.27
C GLU A 455 -15.39 6.21 -32.99
N GLY A 456 -15.35 4.95 -32.53
CA GLY A 456 -14.52 3.89 -33.10
C GLY A 456 -13.02 4.01 -32.80
N LYS A 457 -12.59 4.91 -31.91
CA LYS A 457 -11.19 5.10 -31.53
C LYS A 457 -11.00 5.07 -30.01
N ILE A 458 -9.85 4.58 -29.56
CA ILE A 458 -9.39 4.69 -28.18
C ILE A 458 -8.10 5.50 -28.22
N PHE A 459 -8.06 6.62 -27.50
CA PHE A 459 -6.86 7.44 -27.38
C PHE A 459 -6.13 7.10 -26.07
N LEU A 460 -4.90 6.58 -26.20
CA LEU A 460 -4.03 6.22 -25.08
C LEU A 460 -2.96 7.29 -24.89
N SER A 461 -3.30 8.30 -24.09
CA SER A 461 -2.39 9.39 -23.79
C SER A 461 -1.28 8.96 -22.82
N ALA A 462 -0.07 9.49 -22.98
CA ALA A 462 1.09 9.13 -22.16
C ALA A 462 0.90 9.41 -20.66
N ASP A 463 0.11 10.42 -20.29
CA ASP A 463 -0.23 10.76 -18.91
C ASP A 463 -1.14 9.74 -18.20
N PHE A 464 -1.76 8.83 -18.96
CA PHE A 464 -2.50 7.69 -18.42
C PHE A 464 -1.65 6.42 -18.33
N ALA A 465 -0.41 6.44 -18.83
CA ALA A 465 0.46 5.28 -18.83
C ALA A 465 1.00 4.97 -17.42
N ASP A 466 1.07 3.69 -17.08
CA ASP A 466 1.85 3.18 -15.95
C ASP A 466 3.20 2.71 -16.50
N ILE A 467 4.30 3.27 -15.98
CA ILE A 467 5.65 2.97 -16.44
C ILE A 467 6.36 2.12 -15.41
N HIS A 468 6.81 0.94 -15.83
CA HIS A 468 7.54 -0.02 -15.01
C HIS A 468 9.02 0.01 -15.41
N ASN A 469 9.79 0.83 -14.71
CA ASN A 469 11.24 0.94 -14.91
C ASN A 469 12.00 -0.04 -14.01
N PRO A 470 12.88 -0.90 -14.56
CA PRO A 470 13.73 -1.78 -13.76
C PRO A 470 15.09 -1.15 -13.42
N GLY A 471 15.66 -1.56 -12.28
CA GLY A 471 17.03 -1.22 -11.89
C GLY A 471 17.28 0.27 -11.63
N TYR A 472 18.55 0.68 -11.70
CA TYR A 472 19.00 2.07 -11.58
C TYR A 472 19.40 2.62 -12.96
N GLY A 473 19.17 3.91 -13.24
CA GLY A 473 19.66 4.56 -14.47
C GLY A 473 18.74 5.64 -15.03
N ILE A 474 18.88 5.92 -16.33
CA ILE A 474 17.98 6.84 -17.03
C ILE A 474 16.66 6.11 -17.29
N HIS A 475 15.62 6.51 -16.57
CA HIS A 475 14.31 5.88 -16.62
C HIS A 475 13.36 6.55 -17.62
N ALA A 476 12.49 5.73 -18.21
CA ALA A 476 11.38 6.23 -18.99
C ALA A 476 10.47 7.06 -18.09
N ARG A 477 10.05 8.22 -18.61
CA ARG A 477 9.25 9.17 -17.84
C ARG A 477 8.25 9.90 -18.72
N ILE A 478 7.15 10.31 -18.10
CA ILE A 478 6.16 11.16 -18.73
C ILE A 478 6.72 12.60 -18.76
N GLU A 479 6.69 13.23 -19.92
CA GLU A 479 7.14 14.61 -20.12
C GLU A 479 6.16 15.38 -21.02
N GLY A 480 5.91 16.64 -20.67
CA GLY A 480 4.96 17.51 -21.38
C GLY A 480 3.68 17.76 -20.59
N GLN A 481 2.69 18.34 -21.26
CA GLN A 481 1.38 18.65 -20.67
C GLN A 481 0.29 18.43 -21.70
N SER A 482 -0.86 17.93 -21.25
CA SER A 482 -2.00 17.63 -22.14
C SER A 482 -2.35 18.84 -23.01
N PRO A 483 -2.54 18.66 -24.34
CA PRO A 483 -2.61 17.37 -25.05
C PRO A 483 -1.26 16.84 -25.58
N LYS A 484 -0.14 17.55 -25.37
CA LYS A 484 1.20 17.17 -25.85
C LYS A 484 2.01 16.53 -24.73
N VAL A 485 1.68 15.28 -24.40
CA VAL A 485 2.40 14.48 -23.41
C VAL A 485 3.06 13.30 -24.12
N PHE A 486 4.31 13.03 -23.77
CA PHE A 486 5.11 11.96 -24.36
C PHE A 486 5.78 11.13 -23.27
N ILE A 487 6.10 9.88 -23.60
CA ILE A 487 7.04 9.07 -22.83
C ILE A 487 8.41 9.31 -23.41
N ARG A 488 9.35 9.76 -22.58
CA ARG A 488 10.74 10.05 -22.95
C ARG A 488 11.70 9.14 -22.22
N ASN A 489 12.92 9.06 -22.75
CA ASN A 489 14.01 8.26 -22.22
C ASN A 489 13.66 6.77 -22.06
N TRP A 490 12.81 6.26 -22.95
CA TRP A 490 12.54 4.84 -23.02
C TRP A 490 13.67 4.16 -23.80
N VAL A 491 14.75 3.85 -23.09
CA VAL A 491 15.99 3.29 -23.66
C VAL A 491 16.37 1.93 -23.09
N ASP A 492 15.72 1.50 -22.01
CA ASP A 492 15.92 0.17 -21.41
C ASP A 492 14.83 -0.78 -21.91
N ASN A 493 15.24 -1.87 -22.58
CA ASN A 493 14.35 -2.85 -23.19
C ASN A 493 13.56 -3.71 -22.18
N ARG A 494 13.91 -3.63 -20.90
CA ARG A 494 13.14 -4.23 -19.81
C ARG A 494 12.05 -3.30 -19.29
N THR A 495 12.07 -2.02 -19.68
CA THR A 495 11.04 -1.05 -19.32
C THR A 495 9.76 -1.37 -20.05
N ARG A 496 8.67 -1.41 -19.27
CA ARG A 496 7.34 -1.74 -19.77
C ARG A 496 6.39 -0.59 -19.52
N VAL A 497 5.63 -0.22 -20.54
CA VAL A 497 4.62 0.84 -20.45
C VAL A 497 3.24 0.24 -20.62
N GLU A 498 2.32 0.61 -19.76
CA GLU A 498 0.98 0.02 -19.72
C GLU A 498 -0.13 1.05 -19.71
N TRP A 499 -1.23 0.71 -20.39
CA TRP A 499 -2.49 1.45 -20.29
C TRP A 499 -3.62 0.48 -19.99
N LEU A 500 -4.43 0.83 -18.99
CA LEU A 500 -5.71 0.19 -18.79
C LEU A 500 -6.79 0.97 -19.54
N MET A 501 -7.61 0.27 -20.30
CA MET A 501 -8.69 0.86 -21.09
C MET A 501 -9.95 0.02 -21.04
N ASN A 502 -11.07 0.63 -21.37
CA ASN A 502 -12.32 -0.07 -21.62
C ASN A 502 -12.49 -0.26 -23.12
N ILE A 503 -12.50 -1.52 -23.53
CA ILE A 503 -12.92 -1.92 -24.87
C ILE A 503 -14.35 -2.40 -24.68
N THR A 504 -15.31 -1.76 -25.36
CA THR A 504 -16.74 -2.10 -25.18
C THR A 504 -17.28 -2.92 -26.33
N GLU A 505 -16.49 -3.07 -27.40
CA GLU A 505 -16.86 -3.74 -28.63
C GLU A 505 -15.70 -4.65 -29.06
N PRO A 506 -15.87 -5.99 -29.11
CA PRO A 506 -14.86 -6.87 -29.68
C PRO A 506 -14.71 -6.60 -31.18
N GLY A 507 -13.52 -6.86 -31.72
CA GLY A 507 -13.27 -6.68 -33.14
C GLY A 507 -11.80 -6.43 -33.49
N LYS A 508 -11.58 -6.06 -34.75
CA LYS A 508 -10.26 -5.77 -35.30
C LYS A 508 -9.93 -4.29 -35.13
N TYR A 509 -8.88 -4.01 -34.36
CA TYR A 509 -8.41 -2.65 -34.09
C TYR A 509 -7.11 -2.39 -34.83
N LYS A 510 -7.03 -1.22 -35.48
CA LYS A 510 -5.79 -0.69 -36.04
C LYS A 510 -5.03 0.05 -34.95
N LEU A 511 -3.74 -0.27 -34.78
CA LEU A 511 -2.87 0.38 -33.82
C LEU A 511 -1.96 1.37 -34.54
N SER A 512 -1.80 2.54 -33.94
CA SER A 512 -0.89 3.57 -34.43
C SER A 512 -0.33 4.35 -33.24
N ALA A 513 0.91 4.79 -33.33
CA ALA A 513 1.55 5.60 -32.31
C ALA A 513 2.37 6.73 -32.93
N TYR A 514 2.48 7.84 -32.20
CA TYR A 514 3.46 8.88 -32.48
C TYR A 514 4.78 8.50 -31.84
N VAL A 515 5.80 8.21 -32.65
CA VAL A 515 7.09 7.71 -32.19
C VAL A 515 8.21 8.63 -32.67
N LYS A 516 9.22 8.79 -31.82
CA LYS A 516 10.52 9.31 -32.21
C LYS A 516 11.59 8.27 -31.84
N SER A 517 12.24 7.70 -32.85
CA SER A 517 13.29 6.69 -32.69
C SER A 517 14.54 7.15 -33.42
N LYS A 518 15.73 6.90 -32.85
CA LYS A 518 17.03 7.26 -33.45
C LYS A 518 17.80 6.08 -34.04
N ASP A 519 17.24 4.87 -33.95
CA ASP A 519 17.84 3.64 -34.47
C ASP A 519 16.73 2.67 -34.91
N LEU A 520 17.12 1.61 -35.62
CA LEU A 520 16.27 0.46 -35.89
C LEU A 520 16.00 -0.29 -34.58
N ASN A 521 14.80 -0.13 -34.04
CA ASN A 521 14.36 -0.75 -32.79
C ASN A 521 13.14 -1.65 -33.05
N LYS A 522 12.76 -2.48 -32.08
CA LYS A 522 11.55 -3.32 -32.17
C LYS A 522 10.63 -3.00 -31.01
N MET A 523 9.39 -2.64 -31.33
CA MET A 523 8.35 -2.50 -30.32
C MET A 523 7.43 -3.71 -30.36
N SER A 524 7.18 -4.30 -29.20
CA SER A 524 6.12 -5.30 -29.01
C SER A 524 4.94 -4.63 -28.32
N VAL A 525 3.74 -4.80 -28.87
CA VAL A 525 2.48 -4.31 -28.29
C VAL A 525 1.54 -5.47 -28.08
N LYS A 526 1.04 -5.61 -26.85
CA LYS A 526 0.20 -6.74 -26.42
C LYS A 526 -1.10 -6.27 -25.79
N ILE A 527 -2.20 -6.94 -26.11
CA ILE A 527 -3.51 -6.83 -25.42
C ILE A 527 -4.03 -8.24 -25.17
N GLY A 528 -4.15 -8.66 -23.90
CA GLY A 528 -4.56 -10.02 -23.56
C GLY A 528 -3.58 -11.05 -24.13
N THR A 529 -4.05 -12.00 -24.93
CA THR A 529 -3.21 -12.96 -25.67
C THR A 529 -2.77 -12.46 -27.04
N ALA A 530 -3.37 -11.39 -27.56
CA ALA A 530 -3.04 -10.82 -28.87
C ALA A 530 -1.78 -9.95 -28.77
N SER A 531 -0.87 -10.08 -29.74
CA SER A 531 0.35 -9.27 -29.79
C SER A 531 0.75 -8.95 -31.22
N VAL A 532 1.46 -7.83 -31.38
CA VAL A 532 2.07 -7.41 -32.63
C VAL A 532 3.48 -6.91 -32.35
N GLU A 533 4.41 -7.26 -33.23
CA GLU A 533 5.76 -6.73 -33.23
C GLU A 533 5.93 -5.79 -34.43
N VAL A 534 6.60 -4.67 -34.22
CA VAL A 534 6.84 -3.67 -35.25
C VAL A 534 8.26 -3.15 -35.18
N GLU A 535 8.91 -3.08 -36.33
CA GLU A 535 10.20 -2.41 -36.47
C GLU A 535 10.00 -0.90 -36.52
N LEU A 536 10.63 -0.20 -35.59
CA LEU A 536 10.70 1.25 -35.55
C LEU A 536 11.86 1.71 -36.42
N LYS A 537 11.56 2.49 -37.45
CA LYS A 537 12.57 3.14 -38.27
C LYS A 537 13.08 4.41 -37.57
N ASP A 538 14.28 4.85 -37.93
CA ASP A 538 14.78 6.17 -37.54
C ASP A 538 13.84 7.25 -38.11
N THR A 539 13.26 8.06 -37.23
CA THR A 539 12.39 9.20 -37.57
C THR A 539 13.15 10.53 -37.52
N GLY A 540 14.47 10.47 -37.33
CA GLY A 540 15.35 11.63 -37.23
C GLY A 540 15.05 12.49 -36.00
N SER A 541 14.74 13.76 -36.25
CA SER A 541 14.53 14.75 -35.18
C SER A 541 13.07 14.98 -34.79
N GLU A 542 12.11 14.42 -35.54
CA GLU A 542 10.69 14.66 -35.39
C GLU A 542 9.92 13.42 -34.87
N TYR A 543 8.72 13.66 -34.34
CA TYR A 543 7.77 12.59 -34.01
C TYR A 543 6.92 12.28 -35.24
N GLU A 544 6.83 11.01 -35.62
CA GLU A 544 6.02 10.56 -36.75
C GLU A 544 4.93 9.59 -36.30
N MET A 545 3.76 9.66 -36.94
CA MET A 545 2.72 8.67 -36.73
C MET A 545 3.05 7.42 -37.55
N ILE A 546 3.26 6.30 -36.87
CA ILE A 546 3.51 5.01 -37.50
C ILE A 546 2.36 4.05 -37.24
N SER A 547 2.09 3.17 -38.20
CA SER A 547 1.21 2.02 -37.99
C SER A 547 1.96 0.96 -37.21
N LEU A 548 1.38 0.47 -36.12
CA LEU A 548 1.93 -0.63 -35.33
C LEU A 548 1.34 -1.98 -35.73
N GLY A 549 0.40 -1.99 -36.69
CA GLY A 549 -0.30 -3.19 -37.14
C GLY A 549 -1.76 -3.26 -36.66
N GLU A 550 -2.31 -4.47 -36.62
CA GLU A 550 -3.70 -4.72 -36.26
C GLU A 550 -3.79 -5.84 -35.22
N LEU A 551 -4.65 -5.67 -34.21
CA LEU A 551 -4.96 -6.71 -33.23
C LEU A 551 -6.43 -7.07 -33.32
N ASN A 552 -6.72 -8.37 -33.27
CA ASN A 552 -8.09 -8.86 -33.11
C ASN A 552 -8.35 -9.10 -31.62
N ILE A 553 -9.36 -8.42 -31.08
CA ILE A 553 -9.68 -8.42 -29.65
C ILE A 553 -11.00 -9.14 -29.47
N THR A 554 -10.95 -10.32 -28.82
CA THR A 554 -12.10 -11.23 -28.68
C THR A 554 -12.71 -11.26 -27.28
N ASP A 555 -11.98 -10.85 -26.24
CA ASP A 555 -12.42 -10.82 -24.84
C ASP A 555 -12.62 -9.38 -24.34
N VAL A 556 -13.60 -9.10 -23.47
CA VAL A 556 -13.79 -7.75 -22.88
C VAL A 556 -14.60 -7.73 -21.57
N PRO A 557 -14.25 -6.83 -20.61
CA PRO A 557 -14.52 -5.39 -20.73
C PRO A 557 -13.33 -4.44 -20.45
N VAL A 558 -12.28 -4.92 -19.79
CA VAL A 558 -11.09 -4.13 -19.42
C VAL A 558 -9.86 -4.77 -20.06
N ALA A 559 -9.11 -3.98 -20.80
CA ALA A 559 -7.92 -4.43 -21.50
C ALA A 559 -6.69 -3.67 -21.01
N GLN A 560 -5.58 -4.39 -20.85
CA GLN A 560 -4.26 -3.81 -20.59
C GLN A 560 -3.48 -3.86 -21.90
N LEU A 561 -3.10 -2.69 -22.41
CA LEU A 561 -2.11 -2.60 -23.48
C LEU A 561 -0.74 -2.48 -22.84
N THR A 562 0.15 -3.39 -23.20
CA THR A 562 1.54 -3.40 -22.76
C THR A 562 2.42 -3.13 -23.97
N ALA A 563 3.35 -2.19 -23.84
CA ALA A 563 4.37 -1.92 -24.84
C ALA A 563 5.77 -2.08 -24.24
N CYS A 564 6.66 -2.73 -25.00
CA CYS A 564 8.08 -2.96 -24.72
C CYS A 564 8.88 -2.52 -25.96
N CYS A 565 10.04 -1.88 -25.78
CA CYS A 565 10.80 -1.25 -26.86
C CYS A 565 12.23 -1.78 -26.97
#